data_AF-A0A8T0C8R3-F1
#
_entry.id   AF-A0A8T0C8R3-F1
#
_cell.length_a   1.000
_cell.length_b   1.000
_cell.length_c   1.000
_cell.angle_alpha   90.00
_cell.angle_beta   90.00
_cell.angle_gamma   90.00
#
_symmetry.space_group_name_H-M   'P 1'
#
loop_
_entity.id
_entity.type
_entity.pdbx_description
1 polymer ?
#
loop_
_entity_poly.entity_id
_entity_poly.type
_entity_poly.pdbx_seq_one_letter_code
_entity_poly.pdbx_strand_id
1 'polypeptide(L)'
;MNQSQSELAKQYFHHRNDCRLCLSENVVKAIPFKPTPIAEKYSDSQQKDTCPLFPVDLYICQDCGHVQILDVIAPEYLWADYTYHSGQTQGIIDHFKDVSELILDKYGPLPQPFVLDVGSNDGTFLKCFKEKGFKVLGIDPASDIAAQATRNGIETIADLMTAENGQKIVAQHGQASLVTAFNV
;
A
#
# COMPACT_ATOMS: atom_id res chain seq x y z
N MET A 1 -5.24 5.50 30.73
CA MET A 1 -5.67 5.52 29.31
C MET A 1 -6.74 6.59 29.21
N ASN A 2 -6.54 7.67 28.46
CA ASN A 2 -7.60 8.67 28.30
C ASN A 2 -8.70 8.06 27.41
N GLN A 3 -9.90 7.88 27.96
CA GLN A 3 -11.05 7.30 27.24
C GLN A 3 -11.31 8.00 25.89
N SER A 4 -11.03 9.30 25.81
CA SER A 4 -11.22 10.12 24.61
C SER A 4 -10.42 9.67 23.38
N GLN A 5 -9.18 9.23 23.54
CA GLN A 5 -8.32 8.86 22.39
C GLN A 5 -8.74 7.53 21.76
N SER A 6 -9.19 6.58 22.59
CA SER A 6 -9.69 5.29 22.13
C SER A 6 -11.09 5.41 21.51
N GLU A 7 -11.89 6.38 21.95
CA GLU A 7 -13.18 6.68 21.32
C GLU A 7 -13.02 7.31 19.93
N LEU A 8 -12.06 8.23 19.77
CA LEU A 8 -11.75 8.82 18.46
C LEU A 8 -11.29 7.79 17.42
N ALA A 9 -10.63 6.71 17.84
CA ALA A 9 -10.16 5.66 16.94
C ALA A 9 -11.29 4.78 16.39
N LYS A 10 -12.37 4.55 17.17
CA LYS A 10 -13.43 3.57 16.84
C LYS A 10 -14.16 3.83 15.52
N GLN A 11 -14.12 5.06 15.00
CA GLN A 11 -14.73 5.40 13.72
C GLN A 11 -13.83 5.08 12.52
N TYR A 12 -12.54 4.77 12.74
CA TYR A 12 -11.54 4.62 11.69
C TYR A 12 -10.98 3.20 11.58
N PHE A 13 -11.54 2.21 12.28
CA PHE A 13 -11.16 0.81 12.08
C PHE A 13 -12.33 -0.13 12.33
N HIS A 14 -12.22 -1.34 11.79
CA HIS A 14 -13.10 -2.45 12.13
C HIS A 14 -12.28 -3.67 12.53
N HIS A 15 -12.83 -4.51 13.40
CA HIS A 15 -12.21 -5.76 13.80
C HIS A 15 -12.69 -6.90 12.92
N ARG A 16 -11.76 -7.72 12.40
CA ARG A 16 -12.06 -8.97 11.72
C ARG A 16 -12.05 -10.15 12.68
N ASN A 17 -12.88 -11.17 12.41
CA ASN A 17 -12.92 -12.41 13.20
C ASN A 17 -12.29 -13.60 12.46
N ASP A 18 -11.71 -13.37 11.28
CA ASP A 18 -11.20 -14.40 10.36
C ASP A 18 -9.82 -14.04 9.79
N CYS A 19 -9.11 -15.05 9.31
CA CYS A 19 -7.83 -14.88 8.63
C CYS A 19 -8.00 -14.24 7.26
N ARG A 20 -7.23 -13.17 6.97
CA ARG A 20 -7.28 -12.47 5.67
C ARG A 20 -6.89 -13.34 4.48
N LEU A 21 -6.06 -14.38 4.68
CA LEU A 21 -5.56 -15.23 3.59
C LEU A 21 -6.45 -16.44 3.30
N CYS A 22 -6.89 -17.16 4.35
CA CYS A 22 -7.62 -18.43 4.18
C CYS A 22 -9.06 -18.39 4.69
N LEU A 23 -9.52 -17.26 5.25
CA LEU A 23 -10.87 -17.05 5.79
C LEU A 23 -11.25 -17.94 6.98
N SER A 24 -10.29 -18.67 7.55
CA SER A 24 -10.52 -19.43 8.78
C SER A 24 -10.74 -18.52 9.99
N GLU A 25 -11.72 -18.86 10.83
CA GLU A 25 -11.96 -18.23 12.13
C GLU A 25 -11.01 -18.75 13.23
N ASN A 26 -10.14 -19.74 12.92
CA ASN A 26 -9.15 -20.28 13.85
C ASN A 26 -7.94 -19.34 13.99
N VAL A 27 -8.22 -18.12 14.46
CA VAL A 27 -7.24 -17.06 14.70
C VAL A 27 -7.08 -16.82 16.19
N VAL A 28 -5.84 -16.93 16.68
CA VAL A 28 -5.53 -16.77 18.11
C VAL A 28 -4.59 -15.61 18.31
N LYS A 29 -4.80 -14.84 19.39
CA LYS A 29 -3.90 -13.75 19.77
C LYS A 29 -2.54 -14.32 20.14
N ALA A 30 -1.51 -13.95 19.38
CA ALA A 30 -0.14 -14.41 19.58
C ALA A 30 0.62 -13.45 20.51
N ILE A 31 0.56 -12.14 20.24
CA ILE A 31 1.28 -11.13 21.00
C ILE A 31 0.35 -9.93 21.25
N PRO A 32 0.01 -9.64 22.52
CA PRO A 32 -0.70 -8.43 22.85
C PRO A 32 0.25 -7.23 22.83
N PHE A 33 -0.20 -6.11 22.25
CA PHE A 33 0.52 -4.85 22.22
C PHE A 33 -0.25 -3.74 22.90
N LYS A 34 0.47 -2.69 23.29
CA LYS A 34 -0.20 -1.44 23.70
C LYS A 34 -0.78 -0.77 22.45
N PRO A 35 -2.00 -0.22 22.52
CA PRO A 35 -2.52 0.60 21.44
C PRO A 35 -1.53 1.71 21.07
N THR A 36 -1.34 1.92 19.77
CA THR A 36 -0.26 2.76 19.21
C THR A 36 -0.88 3.73 18.19
N PRO A 37 -0.38 4.97 18.07
CA PRO A 37 -0.81 5.87 17.01
C PRO A 37 -0.34 5.36 15.64
N ILE A 38 -0.92 5.88 14.55
CA ILE A 38 -0.43 5.62 13.20
C ILE A 38 0.92 6.30 13.01
N ALA A 39 1.92 5.54 12.55
CA ALA A 39 3.29 6.01 12.40
C ALA A 39 3.42 7.18 11.41
N GLU A 40 2.72 7.10 10.28
CA GLU A 40 2.74 8.10 9.20
C GLU A 40 1.68 9.21 9.37
N LYS A 41 1.26 9.51 10.61
CA LYS A 41 0.38 10.66 10.92
C LYS A 41 1.06 11.63 11.88
N TYR A 42 1.87 12.51 11.29
CA TYR A 42 2.54 13.59 12.00
C TYR A 42 1.54 14.69 12.43
N SER A 43 1.80 15.33 13.56
CA SER A 43 1.00 16.45 14.06
C SER A 43 1.89 17.63 14.35
N ASP A 44 1.49 18.81 13.89
CA ASP A 44 2.12 20.08 14.25
C ASP A 44 1.75 20.55 15.67
N SER A 45 0.76 19.90 16.29
CA SER A 45 0.33 20.23 17.65
C SER A 45 1.37 19.76 18.67
N GLN A 46 1.76 20.67 19.57
CA GLN A 46 2.58 20.31 20.72
C GLN A 46 1.79 19.57 21.82
N GLN A 47 0.45 19.47 21.69
CA GLN A 47 -0.38 18.74 22.63
C GLN A 47 -0.33 17.23 22.35
N LYS A 48 0.19 16.45 23.31
CA LYS A 48 0.38 14.99 23.19
C LYS A 48 -0.92 14.18 23.21
N ASP A 49 -2.04 14.79 23.61
CA ASP A 49 -3.26 14.05 23.98
C ASP A 49 -4.34 13.97 22.90
N THR A 50 -4.06 14.37 21.65
CA THR A 50 -5.08 14.42 20.58
C THR A 50 -5.00 13.31 19.54
N CYS A 51 -3.94 12.50 19.52
CA CYS A 51 -3.77 11.46 18.51
C CYS A 51 -4.60 10.19 18.84
N PRO A 52 -5.42 9.66 17.92
CA PRO A 52 -6.11 8.40 18.12
C PRO A 52 -5.13 7.23 18.29
N LEU A 53 -5.46 6.30 19.19
CA LEU A 53 -4.66 5.09 19.43
C LEU A 53 -5.41 3.87 18.91
N PHE A 54 -4.73 3.05 18.11
CA PHE A 54 -5.30 1.88 17.45
C PHE A 54 -4.81 0.59 18.09
N PRO A 55 -5.66 -0.44 18.21
CA PRO A 55 -5.20 -1.77 18.58
C PRO A 55 -4.24 -2.31 17.50
N VAL A 56 -3.14 -2.91 17.94
CA VAL A 56 -2.10 -3.47 17.06
C VAL A 56 -1.65 -4.86 17.54
N ASP A 57 -2.57 -5.58 18.20
CA ASP A 57 -2.34 -6.95 18.64
C ASP A 57 -2.03 -7.84 17.43
N LEU A 58 -1.04 -8.72 17.58
CA LEU A 58 -0.72 -9.73 16.57
C LEU A 58 -1.48 -11.02 16.85
N TYR A 59 -2.09 -11.54 15.80
CA TYR A 59 -2.81 -12.82 15.77
C TYR A 59 -2.11 -13.77 14.81
N ILE A 60 -2.21 -15.07 15.07
CA ILE A 60 -1.76 -16.12 14.18
C ILE A 60 -2.92 -17.03 13.82
N CYS A 61 -3.10 -17.29 12.52
CA CYS A 61 -4.04 -18.30 12.06
C CYS A 61 -3.46 -19.70 12.28
N GLN A 62 -4.17 -20.55 13.01
CA GLN A 62 -3.73 -21.92 13.30
C GLN A 62 -3.88 -22.87 12.12
N ASP A 63 -4.67 -22.51 11.09
CA ASP A 63 -4.88 -23.36 9.91
C ASP A 63 -3.86 -23.11 8.80
N CYS A 64 -3.46 -21.85 8.55
CA CYS A 64 -2.52 -21.49 7.49
C CYS A 64 -1.21 -20.87 7.97
N GLY A 65 -1.06 -20.60 9.28
CA GLY A 65 0.14 -19.99 9.86
C GLY A 65 0.31 -18.49 9.64
N HIS A 66 -0.65 -17.80 8.99
CA HIS A 66 -0.53 -16.36 8.71
C HIS A 66 -0.59 -15.52 9.98
N VAL A 67 0.47 -14.73 10.21
CA VAL A 67 0.54 -13.71 11.27
C VAL A 67 -0.02 -12.39 10.74
N GLN A 68 -0.94 -11.78 11.48
CA GLN A 68 -1.70 -10.62 11.01
C GLN A 68 -2.22 -9.75 12.16
N ILE A 69 -2.59 -8.51 11.82
CA ILE A 69 -3.42 -7.63 12.65
C ILE A 69 -4.87 -7.76 12.17
N LEU A 70 -5.80 -7.96 13.11
CA LEU A 70 -7.24 -8.12 12.84
C LEU A 70 -8.00 -6.79 12.85
N ASP A 71 -7.47 -5.77 13.53
CA ASP A 71 -8.01 -4.41 13.55
C ASP A 71 -7.58 -3.67 12.27
N VAL A 72 -8.50 -3.55 11.31
CA VAL A 72 -8.26 -3.00 9.98
C VAL A 72 -8.67 -1.54 9.96
N ILE A 73 -7.68 -0.68 9.76
CA ILE A 73 -7.86 0.76 9.70
C ILE A 73 -8.43 1.14 8.33
N ALA A 74 -9.37 2.09 8.33
CA ALA A 74 -9.99 2.63 7.13
C ALA A 74 -8.93 3.22 6.19
N PRO A 75 -8.85 2.80 4.93
CA PRO A 75 -7.86 3.30 3.98
C PRO A 75 -7.88 4.82 3.82
N GLU A 76 -9.07 5.43 3.86
CA GLU A 76 -9.26 6.88 3.73
C GLU A 76 -8.58 7.62 4.89
N TYR A 77 -8.58 7.02 6.09
CA TYR A 77 -7.85 7.56 7.22
C TYR A 77 -6.36 7.29 7.06
N LEU A 78 -5.96 6.05 6.73
CA LEU A 78 -4.56 5.63 6.68
C LEU A 78 -3.74 6.41 5.63
N TRP A 79 -4.30 6.61 4.43
CA TRP A 79 -3.61 7.23 3.30
C TRP A 79 -3.84 8.74 3.19
N ALA A 80 -4.71 9.31 4.02
CA ALA A 80 -4.83 10.76 4.14
C ALA A 80 -3.53 11.36 4.69
N ASP A 81 -3.05 12.40 4.02
CA ASP A 81 -1.82 13.14 4.35
C ASP A 81 -0.56 12.25 4.35
N TYR A 82 -0.53 11.21 3.51
CA TYR A 82 0.60 10.29 3.43
C TYR A 82 1.86 10.99 2.89
N THR A 83 2.96 10.93 3.64
CA THR A 83 4.17 11.73 3.38
C THR A 83 5.35 10.96 2.78
N TYR A 84 5.25 9.63 2.68
CA TYR A 84 6.38 8.80 2.27
C TYR A 84 6.53 8.76 0.74
N HIS A 85 7.71 9.13 0.24
CA HIS A 85 8.05 9.06 -1.18
C HIS A 85 9.24 8.12 -1.41
N SER A 86 9.05 7.10 -2.24
CA SER A 86 10.06 6.06 -2.51
C SER A 86 11.32 6.62 -3.17
N GLY A 87 11.15 7.62 -4.05
CA GLY A 87 12.24 8.30 -4.77
C GLY A 87 13.10 9.24 -3.92
N GLN A 88 12.87 9.34 -2.61
CA GLN A 88 13.71 10.15 -1.72
C GLN A 88 14.94 9.40 -1.19
N THR A 89 14.95 8.06 -1.26
CA THR A 89 16.04 7.24 -0.73
C THR A 89 16.85 6.62 -1.87
N GLN A 90 18.12 6.98 -1.99
CA GLN A 90 18.99 6.47 -3.06
C GLN A 90 19.05 4.94 -3.11
N GLY A 91 19.11 4.28 -1.95
CA GLY A 91 19.12 2.81 -1.89
C GLY A 91 17.86 2.16 -2.46
N ILE A 92 16.69 2.80 -2.36
CA ILE A 92 15.44 2.30 -2.95
C ILE A 92 15.45 2.50 -4.46
N ILE A 93 15.94 3.66 -4.94
CA ILE A 93 16.09 3.92 -6.37
C ILE A 93 17.01 2.87 -7.02
N ASP A 94 18.15 2.57 -6.39
CA ASP A 94 19.10 1.60 -6.90
C ASP A 94 18.50 0.18 -6.87
N HIS A 95 17.83 -0.19 -5.78
CA HIS A 95 17.10 -1.45 -5.69
C HIS A 95 16.05 -1.61 -6.80
N PHE A 96 15.28 -0.57 -7.08
CA PHE A 96 14.27 -0.58 -8.13
C PHE A 96 14.86 -0.74 -9.53
N LYS A 97 16.02 -0.14 -9.80
CA LYS A 97 16.75 -0.38 -11.05
C LYS A 97 17.17 -1.85 -11.15
N ASP A 98 17.86 -2.37 -10.14
CA ASP A 98 18.35 -3.75 -10.12
C ASP A 98 17.21 -4.76 -10.29
N VAL A 99 16.10 -4.54 -9.60
CA VAL A 99 14.92 -5.40 -9.68
C VAL A 99 14.23 -5.30 -11.05
N SER A 100 14.11 -4.11 -11.62
CA SER A 100 13.52 -3.95 -12.96
C SER A 100 14.35 -4.68 -14.02
N GLU A 101 15.67 -4.64 -13.91
CA GLU A 101 16.59 -5.36 -14.80
C GLU A 101 16.46 -6.86 -14.62
N LEU A 102 16.47 -7.35 -13.37
CA LEU A 102 16.29 -8.76 -13.07
C LEU A 102 14.97 -9.33 -13.61
N ILE A 103 13.87 -8.57 -13.50
CA ILE A 103 12.56 -8.98 -14.02
C ILE A 103 12.61 -9.09 -15.55
N LEU A 104 13.15 -8.10 -16.23
CA LEU A 104 13.23 -8.09 -17.69
C LEU A 104 14.18 -9.15 -18.23
N ASP A 105 15.29 -9.42 -17.56
CA ASP A 105 16.25 -10.45 -17.94
C ASP A 105 15.66 -11.86 -17.78
N LYS A 106 14.89 -12.08 -16.70
CA LYS A 106 14.36 -13.42 -16.38
C LYS A 106 13.06 -13.76 -17.11
N TYR A 107 12.20 -12.77 -17.33
CA TYR A 107 10.85 -12.98 -17.85
C TYR A 107 10.61 -12.29 -19.19
N GLY A 108 11.59 -11.54 -19.71
CA GLY A 108 11.53 -10.92 -21.02
C GLY A 108 11.82 -11.89 -22.18
N PRO A 109 11.46 -11.52 -23.42
CA PRO A 109 10.65 -10.35 -23.78
C PRO A 109 9.19 -10.52 -23.35
N LEU A 110 8.59 -9.44 -22.82
CA LEU A 110 7.18 -9.45 -22.45
C LEU A 110 6.29 -9.28 -23.69
N PRO A 111 5.14 -9.99 -23.78
CA PRO A 111 4.30 -10.00 -24.98
C PRO A 111 3.66 -8.64 -25.28
N GLN A 112 3.41 -7.82 -24.26
CA GLN A 112 3.03 -6.42 -24.39
C GLN A 112 3.91 -5.58 -23.48
N PRO A 113 4.46 -4.45 -23.95
CA PRO A 113 5.29 -3.59 -23.11
C PRO A 113 4.38 -2.72 -22.21
N PHE A 114 3.53 -3.34 -21.38
CA PHE A 114 2.66 -2.66 -20.43
C PHE A 114 2.87 -3.20 -19.02
N VAL A 115 3.27 -2.32 -18.11
CA VAL A 115 3.49 -2.59 -16.68
C VAL A 115 2.47 -1.82 -15.84
N LEU A 116 1.85 -2.51 -14.89
CA LEU A 116 0.98 -1.93 -13.87
C LEU A 116 1.65 -2.09 -12.50
N ASP A 117 1.71 -1.04 -11.70
CA ASP A 117 2.25 -1.10 -10.34
C ASP A 117 1.19 -0.69 -9.31
N VAL A 118 0.94 -1.57 -8.34
CA VAL A 118 -0.03 -1.40 -7.24
C VAL A 118 0.69 -0.79 -6.05
N GLY A 119 0.18 0.33 -5.53
CA GLY A 119 0.91 1.12 -4.53
C GLY A 119 2.13 1.80 -5.15
N SER A 120 1.97 2.32 -6.38
CA SER A 120 3.08 2.83 -7.19
C SER A 120 3.78 4.07 -6.63
N ASN A 121 3.21 4.67 -5.59
CA ASN A 121 3.73 5.83 -4.90
C ASN A 121 4.07 6.96 -5.89
N ASP A 122 5.26 7.56 -5.80
CA ASP A 122 5.72 8.64 -6.66
C ASP A 122 6.13 8.21 -8.08
N GLY A 123 5.92 6.93 -8.44
CA GLY A 123 6.21 6.37 -9.75
C GLY A 123 7.68 6.02 -9.98
N THR A 124 8.52 6.06 -8.94
CA THR A 124 9.96 5.79 -9.06
C THR A 124 10.26 4.42 -9.68
N PHE A 125 9.55 3.37 -9.27
CA PHE A 125 9.76 2.03 -9.83
C PHE A 125 9.32 1.95 -11.30
N LEU A 126 8.12 2.47 -11.62
CA LEU A 126 7.61 2.52 -13.00
C LEU A 126 8.51 3.31 -13.95
N LYS A 127 9.23 4.34 -13.47
CA LYS A 127 10.18 5.09 -14.29
C LYS A 127 11.25 4.17 -14.91
N CYS A 128 11.70 3.14 -14.20
CA CYS A 128 12.70 2.18 -14.67
C CYS A 128 12.22 1.43 -15.93
N PHE A 129 10.94 1.10 -16.01
CA PHE A 129 10.34 0.47 -17.19
C PHE A 129 10.02 1.49 -18.29
N LYS A 130 9.53 2.67 -17.91
CA LYS A 130 9.21 3.73 -18.87
C LYS A 130 10.44 4.17 -19.68
N GLU A 131 11.60 4.29 -19.04
CA GLU A 131 12.88 4.60 -19.70
C GLU A 131 13.30 3.54 -20.72
N LYS A 132 12.83 2.30 -20.57
CA LYS A 132 13.04 1.17 -21.50
C LYS A 132 11.93 1.06 -22.56
N GLY A 133 11.04 2.05 -22.66
CA GLY A 133 10.01 2.13 -23.70
C GLY A 133 8.68 1.43 -23.35
N PHE A 134 8.48 1.03 -22.09
CA PHE A 134 7.22 0.43 -21.66
C PHE A 134 6.14 1.50 -21.45
N LYS A 135 4.90 1.16 -21.82
CA LYS A 135 3.71 1.78 -21.24
C LYS A 135 3.69 1.42 -19.76
N VAL A 136 3.41 2.40 -18.92
CA VAL A 136 3.34 2.23 -17.47
C VAL A 136 2.06 2.86 -16.93
N LEU A 137 1.48 2.25 -15.91
CA LEU A 137 0.35 2.79 -15.17
C LEU A 137 0.54 2.49 -13.69
N GLY A 138 0.41 3.51 -12.84
CA GLY A 138 0.34 3.36 -11.40
C GLY A 138 -1.09 3.33 -10.90
N ILE A 139 -1.31 2.75 -9.73
CA ILE A 139 -2.51 2.96 -8.93
C ILE A 139 -2.11 3.05 -7.46
N ASP A 140 -2.46 4.17 -6.83
CA ASP A 140 -2.06 4.48 -5.45
C ASP A 140 -3.14 5.33 -4.75
N PRO A 141 -3.56 4.97 -3.53
CA PRO A 141 -4.60 5.70 -2.82
C PRO A 141 -4.15 7.07 -2.26
N ALA A 142 -2.83 7.34 -2.15
CA ALA A 142 -2.32 8.61 -1.69
C ALA A 142 -2.46 9.67 -2.79
N SER A 143 -3.60 10.37 -2.83
CA SER A 143 -4.01 11.24 -3.94
C SER A 143 -2.98 12.29 -4.35
N ASP A 144 -2.31 12.92 -3.37
CA ASP A 144 -1.32 13.95 -3.65
C ASP A 144 -0.04 13.39 -4.28
N ILE A 145 0.38 12.20 -3.85
CA ILE A 145 1.51 11.47 -4.40
C ILE A 145 1.18 10.97 -5.80
N ALA A 146 0.02 10.35 -6.00
CA ALA A 146 -0.45 9.90 -7.31
C ALA A 146 -0.54 11.07 -8.32
N ALA A 147 -1.07 12.22 -7.87
CA ALA A 147 -1.12 13.43 -8.67
C ALA A 147 0.29 13.96 -9.01
N GLN A 148 1.24 13.88 -8.07
CA GLN A 148 2.63 14.26 -8.31
C GLN A 148 3.32 13.33 -9.31
N ALA A 149 3.16 12.01 -9.16
CA ALA A 149 3.68 11.02 -10.11
C ALA A 149 3.18 11.31 -11.54
N THR A 150 1.88 11.60 -11.67
CA THR A 150 1.25 11.96 -12.95
C THR A 150 1.83 13.25 -13.52
N ARG A 151 2.01 14.31 -12.71
CA ARG A 151 2.68 15.55 -13.15
C ARG A 151 4.13 15.31 -13.59
N ASN A 152 4.81 14.34 -12.98
CA ASN A 152 6.18 13.94 -13.35
C ASN A 152 6.22 12.96 -14.54
N GLY A 153 5.07 12.71 -15.17
CA GLY A 153 4.94 11.92 -16.39
C GLY A 153 4.66 10.44 -16.16
N ILE A 154 4.42 9.97 -14.94
CA ILE A 154 3.99 8.59 -14.66
C ILE A 154 2.50 8.62 -14.35
N GLU A 155 1.66 8.33 -15.35
CA GLU A 155 0.21 8.26 -15.16
C GLU A 155 -0.14 7.32 -14.01
N THR A 156 -0.85 7.85 -13.00
CA THR A 156 -1.17 7.14 -11.76
C THR A 156 -2.62 7.41 -11.36
N ILE A 157 -3.40 6.35 -11.17
CA ILE A 157 -4.79 6.42 -10.70
C ILE A 157 -4.77 6.64 -9.19
N ALA A 158 -5.40 7.71 -8.71
CA ALA A 158 -5.53 8.04 -7.29
C ALA A 158 -6.65 7.23 -6.62
N ASP A 159 -6.47 5.91 -6.49
CA ASP A 159 -7.47 4.98 -5.94
C ASP A 159 -6.82 3.70 -5.39
N LEU A 160 -7.59 2.87 -4.68
CA LEU A 160 -7.17 1.54 -4.26
C LEU A 160 -7.27 0.54 -5.41
N MET A 161 -6.37 -0.45 -5.41
CA MET A 161 -6.54 -1.61 -6.27
C MET A 161 -7.67 -2.50 -5.74
N THR A 162 -8.75 -2.55 -6.50
CA THR A 162 -9.93 -3.40 -6.24
C THR A 162 -10.24 -4.25 -7.48
N ALA A 163 -11.08 -5.27 -7.34
CA ALA A 163 -11.52 -6.07 -8.49
C ALA A 163 -12.21 -5.20 -9.56
N GLU A 164 -12.99 -4.20 -9.14
CA GLU A 164 -13.65 -3.24 -10.04
C GLU A 164 -12.63 -2.37 -10.78
N ASN A 165 -11.67 -1.79 -10.05
CA ASN A 165 -10.63 -0.97 -10.67
C ASN A 165 -9.71 -1.79 -11.59
N GLY A 166 -9.43 -3.05 -11.25
CA GLY A 166 -8.74 -3.97 -12.13
C GLY A 166 -9.49 -4.20 -13.46
N GLN A 167 -10.81 -4.37 -13.41
CA GLN A 167 -11.64 -4.50 -14.62
C GLN A 167 -11.64 -3.21 -15.46
N LYS A 168 -11.74 -2.04 -14.82
CA LYS A 168 -11.66 -0.73 -15.49
C LYS A 168 -10.31 -0.53 -16.19
N ILE A 169 -9.21 -0.87 -15.51
CA ILE A 169 -7.86 -0.78 -16.06
C ILE A 169 -7.73 -1.67 -17.30
N VAL A 170 -8.20 -2.92 -17.24
CA VAL A 170 -8.16 -3.83 -18.40
C VAL A 170 -8.99 -3.27 -19.57
N ALA A 171 -10.17 -2.73 -19.30
CA ALA A 171 -11.04 -2.17 -20.34
C ALA A 171 -10.45 -0.92 -21.01
N GLN A 172 -9.70 -0.09 -20.27
CA GLN A 172 -9.17 1.19 -20.76
C GLN A 172 -7.74 1.08 -21.31
N HIS A 173 -6.88 0.27 -20.67
CA HIS A 173 -5.45 0.22 -20.94
C HIS A 173 -4.99 -1.11 -21.56
N GLY A 174 -5.84 -2.14 -21.55
CA GLY A 174 -5.49 -3.51 -21.95
C GLY A 174 -4.93 -4.33 -20.80
N GLN A 175 -4.58 -5.60 -21.08
CA GLN A 175 -3.95 -6.47 -20.08
C GLN A 175 -2.47 -6.10 -19.91
N ALA A 176 -2.06 -5.82 -18.67
CA ALA A 176 -0.65 -5.66 -18.33
C ALA A 176 0.08 -7.00 -18.49
N SER A 177 1.29 -6.98 -19.04
CA SER A 177 2.15 -8.18 -19.09
C SER A 177 2.94 -8.38 -17.81
N LEU A 178 3.02 -7.34 -16.97
CA LEU A 178 3.62 -7.36 -15.65
C LEU A 178 2.76 -6.54 -14.70
N VAL A 179 2.40 -7.15 -13.57
CA VAL A 179 1.78 -6.45 -12.44
C VAL A 179 2.74 -6.55 -11.25
N THR A 180 3.09 -5.42 -10.65
CA THR A 180 3.98 -5.35 -9.51
C THR A 180 3.29 -4.75 -8.29
N ALA A 181 3.83 -5.04 -7.11
CA ALA A 181 3.35 -4.60 -5.82
C ALA A 181 4.54 -4.59 -4.85
N PHE A 182 5.03 -3.41 -4.48
CA PHE A 182 6.18 -3.24 -3.57
C PHE A 182 5.74 -2.59 -2.26
N ASN A 183 5.76 -3.36 -1.16
CA ASN A 183 5.39 -2.91 0.18
C ASN A 183 3.97 -2.31 0.29
N VAL A 184 2.98 -3.01 -0.28
CA VAL A 184 1.56 -2.63 -0.33
C VAL A 184 0.66 -3.75 0.18
#